data_AF-A0A923QHM2-F1
#
_entry.id   AF-A0A923QHM2-F1
#
_cell.length_a   1.000
_cell.length_b   1.000
_cell.length_c   1.000
_cell.angle_alpha   90.00
_cell.angle_beta   90.00
_cell.angle_gamma   90.00
#
_symmetry.space_group_name_H-M   'P 1'
#
loop_
_entity.id
_entity.type
_entity.pdbx_description
1 polymer ?
#
loop_
_entity_poly.entity_id
_entity_poly.type
_entity_poly.pdbx_seq_one_letter_code
_entity_poly.pdbx_strand_id
1 'polypeptide(L)' 'MTEAFVYDAIRRPRGKGKKDGSLHEVKPVNLLAGVLSELQRRND' A
#
# COMPACT_ATOMS: atom_id res chain seq x y z
N MET A 1 20.04 21.23 -13.01
CA MET A 1 18.59 21.25 -12.77
C MET A 1 18.21 19.84 -12.35
N THR A 2 17.73 19.65 -11.13
CA THR A 2 17.38 18.32 -10.60
C THR A 2 15.86 18.21 -10.64
N GLU A 3 15.36 17.49 -11.62
CA GLU A 3 13.93 17.26 -11.80
C GLU A 3 13.51 16.01 -11.01
N ALA A 4 12.33 16.07 -10.39
CA ALA A 4 11.77 14.96 -9.62
C ALA A 4 10.72 14.23 -10.45
N PHE A 5 10.84 12.91 -10.52
CA PHE A 5 9.91 12.04 -11.25
C PHE A 5 9.29 11.01 -10.30
N VAL A 6 8.02 10.69 -10.54
CA VAL A 6 7.32 9.57 -9.89
C VAL A 6 7.32 8.40 -10.87
N TYR A 7 8.07 7.34 -10.54
CA TYR A 7 8.25 6.18 -11.42
C TYR A 7 7.10 5.17 -11.31
N ASP A 8 6.65 4.87 -10.09
CA ASP A 8 5.54 3.96 -9.82
C ASP A 8 4.73 4.43 -8.61
N ALA A 9 3.44 4.15 -8.62
CA ALA A 9 2.49 4.55 -7.58
C ALA A 9 1.40 3.49 -7.43
N ILE A 10 1.40 2.81 -6.27
CA ILE A 10 0.49 1.71 -5.99
C ILE A 10 -0.20 1.89 -4.64
N ARG A 11 -1.32 1.20 -4.46
CA ARG A 11 -2.12 1.27 -3.22
C ARG A 11 -2.87 -0.02 -2.97
N ARG A 12 -3.25 -0.24 -1.72
CA ARG A 12 -4.23 -1.27 -1.34
C ARG A 12 -5.67 -0.77 -1.55
N PRO A 13 -6.64 -1.68 -1.68
CA PRO A 13 -8.06 -1.34 -1.59
C PRO A 13 -8.37 -0.68 -0.24
N ARG A 14 -9.39 0.18 -0.21
CA ARG A 14 -9.85 0.80 1.04
C ARG A 14 -10.82 -0.15 1.74
N GLY A 15 -10.53 -0.45 3.00
CA GLY A 15 -11.46 -1.14 3.89
C GLY A 15 -12.44 -0.17 4.53
N LYS A 16 -13.64 -0.65 4.87
CA LYS A 16 -14.62 0.10 5.65
C LYS A 16 -14.09 0.30 7.08
N GLY A 17 -14.12 1.53 7.60
CA GLY A 17 -13.66 1.87 8.96
C GLY A 17 -14.64 1.49 10.07
N LYS A 18 -15.27 0.33 9.98
CA LYS A 18 -16.24 -0.20 10.96
C LYS A 18 -15.86 -1.63 11.33
N LYS A 19 -16.46 -2.17 12.39
CA LYS A 19 -16.19 -3.53 12.89
C LYS A 19 -16.42 -4.62 11.83
N ASP A 20 -17.34 -4.38 10.90
CA ASP A 20 -17.67 -5.25 9.77
C ASP A 20 -16.80 -4.98 8.52
N GLY A 21 -15.73 -4.20 8.65
CA GLY A 21 -14.85 -3.85 7.54
C GLY A 21 -13.86 -4.95 7.22
N SER A 22 -13.66 -5.20 5.92
CA SER A 22 -12.73 -6.23 5.41
C SER A 22 -11.26 -6.06 5.85
N LEU A 23 -10.85 -4.85 6.24
CA LEU A 23 -9.50 -4.57 6.75
C LEU A 23 -9.49 -4.18 8.23
N HIS A 24 -10.61 -4.35 8.95
CA HIS A 24 -10.74 -3.88 10.32
C HIS A 24 -9.76 -4.57 11.28
N GLU A 25 -9.56 -5.87 11.09
CA GLU A 25 -8.66 -6.68 11.94
C GLU A 25 -7.19 -6.60 11.50
N VAL A 26 -6.91 -5.98 10.36
CA VAL A 26 -5.56 -5.92 9.80
C VAL A 26 -4.79 -4.76 10.43
N LYS A 27 -3.65 -5.08 11.06
CA LYS A 27 -2.75 -4.07 11.61
C LYS A 27 -2.24 -3.13 10.50
N PRO A 28 -2.23 -1.80 10.72
CA PRO A 28 -1.79 -0.85 9.70
C PRO A 28 -0.39 -1.11 9.13
N VAL A 29 0.54 -1.59 9.98
CA VAL A 29 1.90 -1.96 9.55
C VAL A 29 1.91 -3.05 8.48
N ASN A 30 0.97 -4.01 8.55
CA ASN A 30 0.87 -5.08 7.56
C ASN A 30 0.32 -4.56 6.23
N LEU A 31 -0.57 -3.56 6.27
CA LEU A 31 -1.07 -2.90 5.05
C LEU A 31 0.06 -2.19 4.30
N LEU A 32 0.96 -1.51 5.04
CA LEU A 32 2.12 -0.83 4.46
C LEU A 32 3.18 -1.81 3.97
N ALA A 33 3.53 -2.80 4.78
CA ALA A 33 4.50 -3.82 4.40
C ALA A 33 4.10 -4.52 3.09
N GLY A 34 2.83 -4.89 2.97
CA GLY A 34 2.30 -5.49 1.74
C GLY A 34 2.27 -4.54 0.54
N VAL A 35 2.36 -3.22 0.71
CA VAL A 35 2.55 -2.28 -0.41
C VAL A 35 4.02 -2.28 -0.83
N LEU A 36 4.94 -2.21 0.12
CA LEU A 36 6.38 -2.20 -0.17
C LEU A 36 6.85 -3.49 -0.86
N SER A 37 6.36 -4.66 -0.41
CA SER A 37 6.67 -5.94 -1.06
C SER A 37 6.15 -6.01 -2.50
N GLU A 38 4.97 -5.44 -2.78
CA GLU A 38 4.43 -5.41 -4.16
C GLU A 38 5.17 -4.41 -5.03
N LEU A 39 5.61 -3.28 -4.48
CA LEU A 39 6.43 -2.31 -5.20
C LEU A 39 7.77 -2.94 -5.60
N GLN A 40 8.42 -3.64 -4.66
CA GLN A 40 9.63 -4.40 -4.95
C GLN A 40 9.37 -5.44 -6.05
N ARG A 41 8.36 -6.30 -5.89
CA ARG A 41 8.02 -7.35 -6.88
C ARG A 41 7.72 -6.81 -8.29
N ARG A 42 7.29 -5.57 -8.44
CA ARG A 42 7.04 -4.93 -9.75
C ARG A 42 8.29 -4.41 -10.44
N ASN A 43 9.34 -4.15 -9.66
CA ASN A 43 10.56 -3.48 -10.11
C ASN A 43 11.82 -4.36 -10.01
N ASP A 44 11.72 -5.54 -9.37
CA ASP A 44 12.67 -6.66 -9.43
C ASP A 44 12.50 -7.47 -10.72
#